data_AF-T1C511-F1
#
_entry.id   AF-T1C511-F1
#
_cell.length_a   1.000
_cell.length_b   1.000
_cell.length_c   1.000
_cell.angle_alpha   90.00
_cell.angle_beta   90.00
_cell.angle_gamma   90.00
#
_symmetry.space_group_name_H-M   'P 1'
#
loop_
_entity.id
_entity.type
_entity.pdbx_description
1 polymer ?
#
loop_
_entity_poly.entity_id
_entity_poly.type
_entity_poly.pdbx_seq_one_letter_code
_entity_poly.pdbx_strand_id
1 'polypeptide(L)' 'MIDTPHLTDSAEQIAAVIHLDIPRAEMMQAFGPAVNELLAALAAQGIAPQGAAFAHHLAMTPERFNFELGFFVGAPVA' A
#
# COMPACT_ATOMS: atom_id res chain seq x y z
N MET A 1 -6.54 -22.43 11.76
CA MET A 1 -7.92 -21.96 12.04
C MET A 1 -7.88 -20.46 11.88
N ILE A 2 -8.71 -19.89 11.01
CA ILE A 2 -8.85 -18.42 10.95
C ILE A 2 -9.81 -17.98 12.06
N ASP A 3 -9.59 -16.78 12.61
CA ASP A 3 -10.49 -16.20 13.62
C ASP A 3 -11.88 -15.90 13.03
N THR A 4 -12.87 -15.79 13.92
CA THR A 4 -14.23 -15.40 13.55
C THR A 4 -14.22 -13.99 12.94
N PRO A 5 -14.72 -13.80 11.70
CA PRO A 5 -14.77 -12.48 11.08
C PRO A 5 -15.77 -11.57 11.81
N HIS A 6 -15.46 -10.28 11.83
CA HIS A 6 -16.34 -9.24 12.36
C HIS A 6 -16.60 -8.17 11.30
N LEU A 7 -17.77 -7.54 11.38
CA LEU A 7 -18.09 -6.37 10.56
C LEU A 7 -17.53 -5.12 11.23
N THR A 8 -16.86 -4.28 10.46
CA THR A 8 -16.32 -2.99 10.92
C THR A 8 -16.49 -1.96 9.82
N ASP A 9 -16.62 -0.70 10.22
CA ASP A 9 -16.58 0.45 9.33
C ASP A 9 -15.17 1.02 9.30
N SER A 10 -14.76 1.53 8.14
CA SER A 10 -13.48 2.24 7.97
C SER A 10 -13.78 3.67 7.55
N ALA A 11 -13.13 4.64 8.22
CA ALA A 11 -13.20 6.04 7.80
C ALA A 11 -12.34 6.25 6.56
N GLU A 12 -12.76 7.15 5.67
CA GLU A 12 -11.93 7.60 4.56
C GLU A 12 -10.71 8.38 5.09
N GLN A 13 -9.53 8.10 4.54
CA GLN A 13 -8.27 8.71 4.93
C GLN A 13 -7.44 9.04 3.69
N ILE A 14 -6.74 10.17 3.70
CA ILE A 14 -5.81 10.54 2.63
C ILE A 14 -4.63 9.57 2.68
N ALA A 15 -4.29 9.00 1.53
CA ALA A 15 -3.16 8.12 1.37
C ALA A 15 -2.28 8.53 0.19
N ALA A 16 -0.98 8.38 0.37
CA ALA A 16 -0.04 8.36 -0.74
C ALA A 16 0.11 6.91 -1.20
N VAL A 17 -0.05 6.66 -2.49
CA VAL A 17 -0.03 5.31 -3.05
C VAL A 17 0.84 5.23 -4.29
N ILE A 18 1.41 4.05 -4.52
CA ILE A 18 1.94 3.64 -5.82
C ILE A 18 1.23 2.37 -6.28
N HIS A 19 0.97 2.29 -7.57
CA HIS A 19 0.31 1.15 -8.19
C HIS A 19 1.33 0.09 -8.60
N LEU A 20 1.09 -1.15 -8.21
CA LEU A 20 1.87 -2.30 -8.63
C LEU A 20 0.97 -3.31 -9.35
N ASP A 21 1.32 -3.62 -10.60
CA ASP A 21 0.78 -4.75 -11.34
C ASP A 21 1.94 -5.69 -11.67
N ILE A 22 2.09 -6.74 -10.87
CA ILE A 22 3.26 -7.63 -10.90
C ILE A 22 2.87 -9.11 -10.90
N PRO A 23 3.74 -10.00 -11.44
CA PRO A 23 3.61 -11.43 -11.21
C PRO A 23 3.60 -11.73 -9.71
N ARG A 24 2.71 -12.61 -9.27
CA ARG A 24 2.61 -13.02 -7.87
C ARG A 24 3.93 -13.58 -7.32
N ALA A 25 4.70 -14.26 -8.16
CA ALA A 25 6.01 -14.83 -7.81
C ALA A 25 7.09 -13.78 -7.50
N GLU A 26 6.90 -12.53 -7.93
CA GLU A 26 7.84 -11.43 -7.75
C GLU A 26 7.48 -10.52 -6.56
N MET A 27 6.36 -10.80 -5.88
CA MET A 27 5.84 -9.95 -4.81
C MET A 27 6.85 -9.71 -3.69
N MET A 28 7.53 -10.76 -3.22
CA MET A 28 8.49 -10.63 -2.12
C MET A 28 9.71 -9.79 -2.51
N GLN A 29 10.09 -9.78 -3.79
CA GLN A 29 11.21 -9.06 -4.34
C GLN A 29 10.85 -7.60 -4.63
N ALA A 30 9.62 -7.35 -5.10
CA ALA A 30 9.16 -6.02 -5.48
C ALA A 30 8.70 -5.17 -4.28
N PHE A 31 8.12 -5.79 -3.24
CA PHE A 31 7.45 -5.04 -2.17
C PHE A 31 8.40 -4.15 -1.35
N GLY A 32 9.55 -4.66 -0.93
CA GLY A 32 10.54 -3.88 -0.17
C GLY A 32 11.05 -2.65 -0.93
N PRO A 33 11.53 -2.81 -2.18
CA PRO A 33 11.89 -1.67 -3.03
C PRO A 33 10.75 -0.66 -3.22
N ALA A 34 9.52 -1.12 -3.45
CA ALA A 34 8.36 -0.26 -3.62
C ALA A 34 8.05 0.56 -2.35
N VAL A 35 8.18 -0.03 -1.16
CA VAL A 35 8.07 0.70 0.13
C VAL A 35 9.11 1.80 0.21
N ASN A 36 10.37 1.49 -0.11
CA ASN A 36 11.45 2.47 -0.06
C ASN A 36 11.25 3.62 -1.06
N GLU A 37 10.76 3.31 -2.25
CA GLU A 37 10.43 4.31 -3.28
C GLU A 37 9.37 5.29 -2.78
N LEU A 38 8.25 4.77 -2.23
CA LEU A 38 7.18 5.62 -1.72
C LEU A 38 7.64 6.46 -0.52
N LEU A 39 8.41 5.88 0.41
CA LEU A 39 8.98 6.63 1.53
C LEU A 39 9.96 7.72 1.06
N ALA A 40 10.77 7.45 0.04
CA ALA A 40 11.67 8.44 -0.53
C ALA A 40 10.90 9.60 -1.19
N ALA A 41 9.83 9.29 -1.93
CA ALA A 41 8.96 10.30 -2.53
C ALA A 41 8.29 11.19 -1.48
N LEU A 42 7.76 10.59 -0.40
CA LEU A 42 7.18 11.31 0.73
C LEU A 42 8.22 12.20 1.43
N ALA A 43 9.42 11.67 1.68
CA ALA A 43 10.51 12.41 2.31
C ALA A 43 10.95 13.62 1.46
N ALA A 44 11.01 13.49 0.13
CA ALA A 44 11.33 14.58 -0.77
C ALA A 44 10.30 15.74 -0.70
N GLN A 45 9.07 15.44 -0.31
CA GLN A 45 8.00 16.42 -0.11
C GLN A 45 7.87 16.89 1.36
N GLY A 46 8.70 16.37 2.26
CA GLY A 46 8.61 16.67 3.70
C GLY A 46 7.35 16.13 4.38
N ILE A 47 6.70 15.12 3.78
CA ILE A 47 5.49 14.50 4.31
C ILE A 47 5.87 13.23 5.07
N ALA A 48 5.42 13.12 6.32
CA ALA A 48 5.62 11.92 7.12
C ALA A 48 4.45 10.93 6.93
N PRO A 49 4.73 9.62 6.77
CA PRO A 49 3.67 8.60 6.78
C PRO A 49 3.03 8.51 8.18
N GLN A 50 1.72 8.22 8.20
CA GLN A 50 0.92 8.03 9.40
C GLN A 50 0.61 6.54 9.57
N GLY A 51 1.46 5.85 10.34
CA GLY A 51 1.27 4.43 10.67
C GLY A 51 2.00 3.48 9.71
N ALA A 52 1.50 2.24 9.66
CA ALA A 52 2.10 1.17 8.87
C ALA A 52 1.74 1.30 7.38
N ALA A 53 2.57 0.68 6.52
CA ALA A 53 2.22 0.50 5.12
C ALA A 53 0.99 -0.41 5.00
N PHE A 54 0.16 -0.16 3.99
CA PHE A 54 -0.95 -1.03 3.60
C PHE A 54 -0.84 -1.45 2.13
N ALA A 55 -1.50 -2.54 1.78
CA ALA A 55 -1.65 -3.00 0.39
C ALA A 55 -3.15 -3.17 0.07
N HIS A 56 -3.70 -2.26 -0.72
CA HIS A 56 -5.08 -2.31 -1.18
C HIS A 56 -5.14 -3.07 -2.52
N HIS A 57 -5.59 -4.32 -2.48
CA HIS A 57 -5.63 -5.17 -3.65
C HIS A 57 -6.84 -4.83 -4.53
N LEU A 58 -6.58 -4.41 -5.76
CA LEU A 58 -7.59 -4.11 -6.77
C LEU A 58 -7.98 -5.38 -7.55
N ALA A 59 -7.03 -6.28 -7.78
CA ALA A 59 -7.27 -7.62 -8.27
C ALA A 59 -6.23 -8.62 -7.75
N MET A 60 -6.70 -9.83 -7.42
CA MET A 60 -5.86 -10.95 -7.01
C MET A 60 -6.17 -12.16 -7.88
N THR A 61 -5.30 -12.42 -8.84
CA THR A 61 -5.36 -13.63 -9.68
C THR A 61 -4.28 -14.62 -9.22
N PRO A 62 -4.36 -15.90 -9.61
CA PRO A 62 -3.30 -16.86 -9.28
C PRO A 62 -1.91 -16.43 -9.80
N GLU A 63 -1.85 -15.75 -10.95
CA GLU A 63 -0.62 -15.36 -11.63
C GLU A 63 -0.12 -13.95 -11.27
N ARG A 64 -1.04 -13.04 -10.96
CA ARG A 64 -0.74 -11.61 -10.80
C ARG A 64 -1.44 -10.98 -9.61
N PHE A 65 -0.75 -10.02 -9.00
CA PHE A 65 -1.33 -9.06 -8.07
C PHE A 65 -1.35 -7.68 -8.70
N ASN A 66 -2.52 -7.06 -8.62
CA ASN A 66 -2.74 -5.65 -8.93
C ASN A 66 -3.19 -4.98 -7.63
N PHE A 67 -2.35 -4.10 -7.08
CA PHE A 67 -2.60 -3.46 -5.80
C PHE A 67 -1.95 -2.09 -5.70
N GLU A 68 -2.49 -1.29 -4.79
CA GLU A 68 -1.90 -0.04 -4.35
C GLU A 68 -1.14 -0.29 -3.05
N LEU A 69 0.17 -0.03 -3.07
CA LEU A 69 0.96 0.08 -1.85
C LEU A 69 0.88 1.51 -1.35
N GLY A 70 0.52 1.71 -0.08
CA GLY A 70 0.33 3.05 0.45
C GLY A 70 0.71 3.25 1.90
N PHE A 71 0.78 4.53 2.26
CA PHE A 71 0.77 5.02 3.63
C PHE A 71 -0.31 6.10 3.76
N PHE A 72 -1.01 6.12 4.90
CA PHE A 72 -1.84 7.28 5.22
C PHE A 72 -0.96 8.50 5.44
N VAL A 73 -1.44 9.68 5.08
CA VAL A 73 -0.70 10.95 5.18
C VAL A 73 -1.62 12.08 5.66
N GLY A 74 -1.02 13.10 6.27
CA GLY A 74 -1.78 14.24 6.81
C GLY A 74 -2.03 15.37 5.81
N ALA A 75 -1.47 15.30 4.62
CA ALA A 75 -1.58 16.32 3.59
C ALA A 75 -1.55 15.69 2.18
N PRO A 76 -2.13 16.34 1.17
CA PRO A 76 -2.03 15.89 -0.21
C PRO A 76 -0.57 15.78 -0.68
N VAL A 77 -0.29 14.74 -1.48
CA VAL A 77 0.98 14.57 -2.20
C VAL A 77 0.88 15.22 -3.59
N ALA A 78 2.02 15.69 -4.12
CA ALA A 78 2.15 16.25 -5.46
C ALA A 78 2.49 15.20 -6.52
#